data_AF-A0A4Y7T6U8-F1
#
_entry.id   AF-A0A4Y7T6U8-F1
#
_cell.length_a   1.000
_cell.length_b   1.000
_cell.length_c   1.000
_cell.angle_alpha   90.00
_cell.angle_beta   90.00
_cell.angle_gamma   90.00
#
_symmetry.space_group_name_H-M   'P 1'
#
loop_
_entity.id
_entity.type
_entity.pdbx_description
1 polymer ?
#
loop_
_entity_poly.entity_id
_entity_poly.type
_entity_poly.pdbx_seq_one_letter_code
_entity_poly.pdbx_strand_id
1 'polypeptide(L)'
;MLSLTRGAMTVHSPASRHPLGVGLKWLGSPVALRASRIHLRLHARATSSSAVETAGSSSLGKKKERRFVATLDPGRLRSEDLLNLSGLSQPRICFPCKDAPSSASPYDTARLAYRYISGSLSIVPFPADTQGFLYFHQSPHSHPAAGEVRFRVVRPEDSSLPTREAFSRGSDLTLDHRHNLWGVHLTVVLRKYPVIWRKLISDGIIPPSRAAELEGLVPKHLRGRSRVLDSITDPFILGLAMETTKPCVLILRSEGLFQSRLHLNLGRPPRGRVISGIG
;
A
#
# COMPACT_ATOMS: atom_id res chain seq x y z
N MET A 1 -22.65 -11.79 -39.30
CA MET A 1 -21.94 -13.07 -39.08
C MET A 1 -20.52 -12.88 -39.62
N LEU A 2 -19.60 -12.40 -38.78
CA LEU A 2 -18.19 -12.18 -39.14
C LEU A 2 -17.33 -12.66 -37.97
N SER A 3 -16.45 -13.60 -38.29
CA SER A 3 -15.53 -14.29 -37.39
C SER A 3 -14.39 -13.37 -36.97
N LEU A 4 -14.13 -13.24 -35.65
CA LEU A 4 -12.92 -12.62 -35.12
C LEU A 4 -11.89 -13.72 -34.80
N THR A 5 -10.87 -13.82 -35.66
CA THR A 5 -9.70 -14.65 -35.46
C THR A 5 -8.81 -14.12 -34.33
N ARG A 6 -8.48 -14.99 -33.38
CA ARG A 6 -7.43 -14.78 -32.35
C ARG A 6 -6.06 -14.75 -33.03
N GLY A 7 -5.39 -13.60 -33.01
CA GLY A 7 -3.96 -13.49 -33.33
C GLY A 7 -3.12 -13.58 -32.05
N ALA A 8 -2.33 -14.64 -31.90
CA ALA A 8 -1.24 -14.69 -30.93
C ALA A 8 0.02 -14.14 -31.61
N MET A 9 0.56 -13.02 -31.13
CA MET A 9 1.88 -12.56 -31.57
C MET A 9 2.96 -13.34 -30.82
N THR A 10 3.78 -14.07 -31.57
CA THR A 10 4.96 -14.77 -31.08
C THR A 10 6.18 -14.04 -31.64
N VAL A 11 7.01 -13.45 -30.77
CA VAL A 11 8.28 -12.83 -31.16
C VAL A 11 9.38 -13.88 -30.96
N HIS A 12 10.06 -14.27 -32.04
CA HIS A 12 11.18 -15.19 -31.98
C HIS A 12 12.49 -14.42 -31.79
N SER A 13 13.26 -14.78 -30.75
CA SER A 13 14.66 -14.36 -30.58
C SER A 13 15.55 -15.60 -30.77
N PRO A 14 16.60 -15.55 -31.62
CA PRO A 14 17.40 -16.71 -31.98
C PRO A 14 18.53 -16.96 -30.97
N ALA A 15 18.23 -17.13 -29.67
CA ALA A 15 19.21 -17.59 -28.69
C ALA A 15 18.58 -17.97 -27.32
N SER A 16 17.61 -18.88 -27.26
CA SER A 16 17.26 -19.63 -26.02
C SER A 16 16.21 -20.68 -26.32
N ARG A 17 16.49 -21.96 -26.01
CA ARG A 17 15.57 -23.10 -26.24
C ARG A 17 14.49 -23.24 -25.15
N HIS A 18 13.89 -22.16 -24.65
CA HIS A 18 12.66 -22.24 -23.86
C HIS A 18 11.77 -21.01 -24.07
N PRO A 19 10.49 -21.16 -24.48
CA PRO A 19 9.58 -20.04 -24.63
C PRO A 19 9.14 -19.49 -23.27
N LEU A 20 9.38 -18.19 -23.04
CA LEU A 20 8.71 -17.42 -21.99
C LEU A 20 7.33 -17.01 -22.50
N GLY A 21 6.29 -17.78 -22.13
CA GLY A 21 4.92 -17.45 -22.50
C GLY A 21 4.29 -16.45 -21.52
N VAL A 22 3.99 -15.22 -21.97
CA VAL A 22 3.19 -14.26 -21.21
C VAL A 22 1.72 -14.40 -21.61
N GLY A 23 0.91 -14.99 -20.74
CA GLY A 23 -0.54 -15.08 -20.95
C GLY A 23 -1.28 -13.86 -20.40
N LEU A 24 -1.62 -12.90 -21.26
CA LEU A 24 -2.48 -11.77 -20.91
C LEU A 24 -3.95 -12.21 -20.95
N LYS A 25 -4.67 -12.06 -19.83
CA LYS A 25 -6.12 -12.28 -19.79
C LYS A 25 -6.83 -10.94 -19.64
N TRP A 26 -7.65 -10.60 -20.63
CA TRP A 26 -8.54 -9.45 -20.59
C TRP A 26 -9.74 -9.74 -19.68
N LEU A 27 -10.09 -8.82 -18.79
CA LEU A 27 -11.11 -9.03 -17.73
C LEU A 27 -12.15 -7.90 -17.65
N GLY A 28 -12.56 -7.29 -18.76
CA GLY A 28 -13.62 -6.27 -18.75
C GLY A 28 -14.67 -6.48 -19.84
N SER A 29 -15.96 -6.24 -19.54
CA SER A 29 -16.99 -5.66 -20.43
C SER A 29 -18.35 -5.56 -19.66
N PRO A 30 -19.37 -4.83 -20.15
CA PRO A 30 -19.69 -3.46 -19.75
C PRO A 30 -20.81 -3.34 -18.69
N VAL A 31 -20.96 -2.10 -18.22
CA VAL A 31 -21.88 -1.58 -17.20
C VAL A 31 -23.33 -2.06 -17.38
N ALA A 32 -23.93 -2.54 -16.29
CA ALA A 32 -25.37 -2.51 -16.08
C ALA A 32 -25.67 -2.15 -14.62
N LEU A 33 -26.45 -1.08 -14.45
CA LEU A 33 -27.00 -0.62 -13.17
C LEU A 33 -28.01 -1.63 -12.62
N ARG A 34 -27.94 -1.95 -11.33
CA ARG A 34 -29.14 -2.30 -10.56
C ARG A 34 -28.94 -2.06 -9.06
N ALA A 35 -29.96 -1.45 -8.49
CA ALA A 35 -30.04 -0.94 -7.12
C ALA A 35 -30.44 -2.01 -6.09
N SER A 36 -30.40 -1.56 -4.82
CA SER A 36 -31.06 -2.10 -3.61
C SER A 36 -30.21 -3.05 -2.76
N ARG A 37 -30.37 -3.15 -1.43
CA ARG A 37 -30.72 -2.28 -0.28
C ARG A 37 -30.69 -3.28 0.91
N ILE A 38 -30.09 -2.89 2.05
CA ILE A 38 -30.46 -3.33 3.42
C ILE A 38 -30.01 -4.78 3.82
N HIS A 39 -29.54 -5.18 5.02
CA HIS A 39 -29.45 -4.66 6.40
C HIS A 39 -28.14 -5.17 7.07
N LEU A 40 -27.50 -4.36 7.92
CA LEU A 40 -26.49 -4.82 8.90
C LEU A 40 -27.17 -4.96 10.28
N ARG A 41 -27.19 -6.18 10.82
CA ARG A 41 -27.50 -6.44 12.24
C ARG A 41 -26.23 -6.27 13.07
N LEU A 42 -26.19 -5.26 13.92
CA LEU A 42 -25.22 -5.12 15.00
C LEU A 42 -25.75 -5.86 16.24
N HIS A 43 -25.01 -6.86 16.73
CA HIS A 43 -25.18 -7.33 18.09
C HIS A 43 -24.24 -6.52 19.00
N ALA A 44 -24.83 -5.62 19.78
CA ALA A 44 -24.23 -5.10 20.99
C ALA A 44 -24.42 -6.15 22.10
N ARG A 45 -23.35 -6.52 22.81
CA ARG A 45 -23.48 -7.18 24.11
C ARG A 45 -22.62 -6.42 25.12
N ALA A 46 -23.32 -5.84 26.10
CA ALA A 46 -22.75 -5.18 27.24
C ALA A 46 -22.33 -6.18 28.34
N THR A 47 -21.30 -5.73 29.05
CA THR A 47 -20.65 -6.07 30.33
C THR A 47 -21.39 -6.88 31.40
N SER A 48 -20.60 -7.69 32.13
CA SER A 48 -20.64 -7.86 33.60
C SER A 48 -19.20 -8.18 34.06
N SER A 49 -18.45 -7.24 34.64
CA SER A 49 -18.32 -6.96 36.09
C SER A 49 -18.01 -8.17 36.96
N SER A 50 -16.77 -8.25 37.45
CA SER A 50 -16.45 -8.68 38.81
C SER A 50 -15.04 -8.22 39.16
N ALA A 51 -14.93 -7.47 40.26
CA ALA A 51 -13.71 -6.92 40.82
C ALA A 51 -13.12 -7.90 41.84
N VAL A 52 -11.80 -8.08 41.80
CA VAL A 52 -11.01 -8.52 42.95
C VAL A 52 -9.77 -7.65 42.98
N GLU A 53 -9.67 -6.84 44.03
CA GLU A 53 -8.47 -6.10 44.40
C GLU A 53 -7.42 -7.06 44.96
N THR A 54 -6.18 -6.96 44.48
CA THR A 54 -5.01 -7.34 45.28
C THR A 54 -3.84 -6.44 44.89
N ALA A 55 -3.13 -5.99 45.91
CA ALA A 55 -2.16 -4.91 45.94
C ALA A 55 -0.89 -5.11 45.09
N GLY A 56 -0.30 -3.97 44.70
CA GLY A 56 1.15 -3.80 44.78
C GLY A 56 2.01 -4.32 43.62
N SER A 57 1.90 -3.69 42.44
CA SER A 57 3.06 -3.57 41.55
C SER A 57 2.92 -2.33 40.68
N SER A 58 3.59 -1.26 41.09
CA SER A 58 3.70 0.02 40.38
C SER A 58 4.57 -0.15 39.13
N SER A 59 4.06 -0.89 38.14
CA SER A 59 4.47 -0.67 36.76
C SER A 59 3.86 0.67 36.36
N LEU A 60 4.67 1.73 36.35
CA LEU A 60 4.36 2.98 35.65
C LEU A 60 4.15 2.62 34.19
N GLY A 61 2.91 2.26 33.85
CA GLY A 61 2.51 1.89 32.51
C GLY A 61 2.81 3.07 31.62
N LYS A 62 3.88 2.97 30.82
CA LYS A 62 4.24 3.98 29.83
C LYS A 62 3.00 4.24 28.98
N LYS A 63 2.37 5.39 29.19
CA LYS A 63 1.16 5.80 28.46
C LYS A 63 1.53 5.72 26.99
N LYS A 64 0.95 4.77 26.25
CA LYS A 64 1.28 4.58 24.83
C LYS A 64 0.98 5.87 24.11
N GLU A 65 2.02 6.58 23.72
CA GLU A 65 1.91 7.79 22.94
C GLU A 65 1.16 7.47 21.65
N ARG A 66 0.06 8.20 21.44
CA ARG A 66 -0.80 8.03 20.28
C ARG A 66 -0.12 8.74 19.12
N ARG A 67 0.00 8.04 17.99
CA ARG A 67 0.58 8.56 16.75
C ARG A 67 -0.53 9.13 15.90
N PHE A 68 -0.63 10.45 15.80
CA PHE A 68 -1.67 11.12 15.04
C PHE A 68 -1.14 11.63 13.70
N VAL A 69 -1.99 11.56 12.68
CA VAL A 69 -1.73 12.16 11.37
C VAL A 69 -2.96 12.95 10.96
N ALA A 70 -2.81 14.26 11.00
CA ALA A 70 -3.80 15.25 10.62
C ALA A 70 -3.85 15.46 9.09
N THR A 71 -2.79 15.18 8.34
CA THR A 71 -2.85 15.19 6.87
C THR A 71 -1.82 14.29 6.20
N LEU A 72 -2.11 13.87 4.96
CA LEU A 72 -1.15 13.18 4.09
C LEU A 72 -0.62 14.09 2.97
N ASP A 73 -1.01 15.36 2.93
CA ASP A 73 -0.54 16.32 1.94
C ASP A 73 0.80 16.93 2.38
N PRO A 74 1.90 16.72 1.63
CA PRO A 74 3.21 17.29 1.95
C PRO A 74 3.20 18.81 2.20
N GLY A 75 2.34 19.55 1.49
CA GLY A 75 2.23 21.00 1.59
C GLY A 75 1.52 21.49 2.85
N ARG A 76 0.88 20.58 3.62
CA ARG A 76 0.04 20.91 4.78
C ARG A 76 0.50 20.21 6.07
N LEU A 77 1.62 19.50 6.02
CA LEU A 77 2.22 18.82 7.18
C LEU A 77 2.55 19.81 8.29
N ARG A 78 2.38 19.35 9.53
CA ARG A 78 2.67 20.13 10.75
C ARG A 78 3.59 19.36 11.69
N SER A 79 4.07 20.03 12.74
CA SER A 79 4.86 19.40 13.81
C SER A 79 4.14 18.22 14.46
N GLU A 80 2.81 18.28 14.57
CA GLU A 80 2.00 17.23 15.18
C GLU A 80 1.88 15.97 14.31
N ASP A 81 2.20 16.07 13.01
CA ASP A 81 2.23 14.93 12.08
C ASP A 81 3.55 14.15 12.16
N LEU A 82 4.52 14.60 12.98
CA LEU A 82 5.80 13.92 13.15
C LEU A 82 5.60 12.64 13.96
N LEU A 83 5.90 11.50 13.33
CA LEU A 83 5.75 10.18 13.91
C LEU A 83 7.09 9.56 14.24
N ASN A 84 7.20 8.94 15.42
CA ASN A 84 8.28 8.02 15.71
C ASN A 84 7.78 6.56 15.55
N LEU A 85 8.34 5.86 14.56
CA LEU A 85 8.04 4.47 14.26
C LEU A 85 9.13 3.49 14.71
N SER A 86 10.28 3.99 15.18
CA SER A 86 11.47 3.18 15.47
C SER A 86 11.18 1.96 16.34
N GLY A 87 11.59 0.78 15.87
CA GLY A 87 11.46 -0.48 16.60
C GLY A 87 10.03 -1.04 16.70
N LEU A 88 9.03 -0.43 16.07
CA LEU A 88 7.66 -0.91 16.11
C LEU A 88 7.38 -1.87 14.97
N SER A 89 6.75 -3.02 15.20
CA SER A 89 6.40 -3.94 14.10
C SER A 89 5.08 -3.58 13.39
N GLN A 90 4.12 -3.07 14.16
CA GLN A 90 2.80 -2.67 13.65
C GLN A 90 2.27 -1.42 14.35
N PRO A 91 2.90 -0.25 14.14
CA PRO A 91 2.43 0.98 14.76
C PRO A 91 0.98 1.26 14.35
N ARG A 92 0.14 1.54 15.35
CA ARG A 92 -1.23 2.00 15.17
C ARG A 92 -1.19 3.52 14.98
N ILE A 93 -1.61 3.97 13.80
CA ILE A 93 -1.68 5.37 13.42
C ILE A 93 -3.13 5.82 13.52
N CYS A 94 -3.37 6.96 14.13
CA CYS A 94 -4.67 7.58 14.35
C CYS A 94 -4.89 8.70 13.34
N PHE A 95 -6.06 8.73 12.73
CA PHE A 95 -6.49 9.76 11.79
C PHE A 95 -7.74 10.43 12.37
N PRO A 96 -7.71 11.76 12.62
CA PRO A 96 -8.89 12.47 13.10
C PRO A 96 -10.07 12.31 12.14
N CYS A 97 -11.24 12.00 12.68
CA CYS A 97 -12.49 11.92 11.92
C CYS A 97 -13.27 13.23 12.14
N LYS A 98 -13.53 13.98 11.07
CA LYS A 98 -14.26 15.25 11.16
C LYS A 98 -15.74 15.06 11.51
N ASP A 99 -16.31 13.91 11.16
CA ASP A 99 -17.74 13.64 11.23
C ASP A 99 -18.10 12.60 12.31
N ALA A 100 -17.22 12.37 13.29
CA ALA A 100 -17.49 11.40 14.35
C ALA A 100 -18.65 11.92 15.24
N PRO A 101 -19.76 11.16 15.39
CA PRO A 101 -20.79 11.52 16.35
C PRO A 101 -20.22 11.52 17.77
N SER A 102 -20.78 12.34 18.68
CA SER A 102 -20.26 12.55 20.04
C SER A 102 -20.09 11.28 20.88
N SER A 103 -20.72 10.17 20.50
CA SER A 103 -20.62 8.86 21.15
C SER A 103 -19.57 7.92 20.54
N ALA A 104 -18.93 8.30 19.41
CA ALA A 104 -17.93 7.49 18.72
C ALA A 104 -16.49 7.97 19.01
N SER A 105 -15.52 7.11 18.69
CA SER A 105 -14.10 7.49 18.72
C SER A 105 -13.87 8.68 17.79
N PRO A 106 -13.21 9.77 18.24
CA PRO A 106 -12.96 10.97 17.43
C PRO A 106 -11.89 10.73 16.35
N TYR A 107 -11.32 9.52 16.28
CA TYR A 107 -10.33 9.12 15.31
C TYR A 107 -10.55 7.69 14.85
N ASP A 108 -10.19 7.46 13.60
CA ASP A 108 -10.03 6.14 13.01
C ASP A 108 -8.57 5.69 13.08
N THR A 109 -8.30 4.39 12.91
CA THR A 109 -6.92 3.90 13.01
C THR A 109 -6.53 2.91 11.93
N ALA A 110 -5.28 3.00 11.48
CA ALA A 110 -4.64 2.04 10.58
C ALA A 110 -3.39 1.43 11.22
N ARG A 111 -3.03 0.20 10.85
CA ARG A 111 -1.78 -0.44 11.26
C ARG A 111 -0.81 -0.51 10.10
N LEU A 112 0.30 0.21 10.18
CA LEU A 112 1.35 0.10 9.18
C LEU A 112 2.21 -1.13 9.44
N ALA A 113 2.92 -1.58 8.41
CA ALA A 113 3.86 -2.68 8.54
C ALA A 113 5.07 -2.41 7.66
N TYR A 114 6.25 -2.73 8.20
CA TYR A 114 7.49 -2.79 7.46
C TYR A 114 7.80 -4.26 7.15
N ARG A 115 8.01 -4.59 5.88
CA ARG A 115 8.15 -5.98 5.40
C ARG A 115 9.23 -6.06 4.33
N TYR A 116 10.24 -6.90 4.54
CA TYR A 116 11.22 -7.19 3.51
C TYR A 116 10.61 -7.96 2.34
N ILE A 117 11.13 -7.72 1.14
CA ILE A 117 10.76 -8.45 -0.08
C ILE A 117 11.42 -9.85 -0.11
N SER A 118 12.41 -10.11 0.74
CA SER A 118 13.23 -11.33 0.70
C SER A 118 12.71 -12.44 1.64
N GLY A 119 12.19 -13.51 1.04
CA GLY A 119 12.18 -14.89 1.59
C GLY A 119 11.17 -15.23 2.70
N SER A 120 10.83 -14.33 3.62
CA SER A 120 9.78 -14.57 4.62
C SER A 120 8.80 -13.40 4.66
N LEU A 121 7.50 -13.70 4.71
CA LEU A 121 6.43 -12.70 4.83
C LEU A 121 6.37 -12.05 6.22
N SER A 122 7.45 -12.15 7.00
CA SER A 122 7.54 -11.67 8.37
C SER A 122 7.33 -10.15 8.40
N ILE A 123 6.58 -9.72 9.41
CA ILE A 123 6.54 -8.32 9.77
C ILE A 123 7.75 -8.11 10.64
N VAL A 124 8.62 -7.20 10.24
CA VAL A 124 9.79 -6.85 11.03
C VAL A 124 9.57 -5.45 11.61
N PRO A 125 10.24 -5.13 12.73
CA PRO A 125 10.23 -3.78 13.26
C PRO A 125 10.67 -2.75 12.22
N PHE A 126 10.07 -1.56 12.25
CA PHE A 126 10.64 -0.40 11.57
C PHE A 126 12.09 -0.19 12.06
N PRO A 127 13.02 0.21 11.17
CA PRO A 127 14.42 0.44 11.53
C PRO A 127 14.59 1.43 12.69
N ALA A 128 15.77 1.44 13.31
CA ALA A 128 16.15 2.52 14.21
C ALA A 128 16.04 3.88 13.50
N ASP A 129 15.84 4.94 14.28
CA ASP A 129 15.77 6.32 13.79
C ASP A 129 14.74 6.57 12.68
N THR A 130 13.66 5.79 12.67
CA THR A 130 12.50 6.01 11.78
C THR A 130 11.55 7.03 12.41
N GLN A 131 12.01 8.28 12.52
CA GLN A 131 11.18 9.43 12.88
C GLN A 131 10.89 10.26 11.62
N GLY A 132 9.65 10.71 11.42
CA GLY A 132 9.31 11.40 10.18
C GLY A 132 7.83 11.52 9.89
N PHE A 133 7.48 11.76 8.63
CA PHE A 133 6.12 12.08 8.19
C PHE A 133 5.54 11.04 7.24
N LEU A 134 4.27 10.68 7.42
CA LEU A 134 3.50 10.00 6.38
C LEU A 134 3.01 11.02 5.35
N TYR A 135 3.14 10.68 4.08
CA TYR A 135 2.69 11.57 3.01
C TYR A 135 2.24 10.78 1.78
N PHE A 136 1.36 11.38 0.99
CA PHE A 136 0.96 10.87 -0.30
C PHE A 136 1.90 11.39 -1.39
N HIS A 137 2.43 10.46 -2.18
CA HIS A 137 3.24 10.74 -3.35
C HIS A 137 2.53 10.24 -4.59
N GLN A 138 2.50 11.06 -5.63
CA GLN A 138 2.13 10.63 -6.97
C GLN A 138 3.03 11.36 -7.96
N SER A 139 3.66 10.62 -8.88
CA SER A 139 4.43 11.24 -9.94
C SER A 139 3.49 11.95 -10.93
N PRO A 140 3.78 13.18 -11.37
CA PRO A 140 2.94 13.92 -12.31
C PRO A 140 2.67 13.18 -13.63
N HIS A 141 3.61 12.33 -14.04
CA HIS A 141 3.56 11.57 -15.30
C HIS A 141 3.05 10.14 -15.13
N SER A 142 2.68 9.76 -13.90
CA SER A 142 2.25 8.40 -13.59
C SER A 142 0.75 8.23 -13.74
N HIS A 143 0.32 6.98 -13.97
CA HIS A 143 -1.09 6.65 -14.02
C HIS A 143 -1.79 7.10 -12.72
N PRO A 144 -3.06 7.55 -12.76
CA PRO A 144 -3.78 8.03 -11.58
C PRO A 144 -3.82 7.07 -10.38
N ALA A 145 -3.73 5.77 -10.64
CA ALA A 145 -3.70 4.71 -9.63
C ALA A 145 -2.29 4.40 -9.08
N ALA A 146 -1.23 4.98 -9.65
CA ALA A 146 0.19 4.74 -9.31
C ALA A 146 0.65 5.43 -8.02
N GLY A 147 -0.23 6.19 -7.37
CA GLY A 147 0.10 6.89 -6.13
C GLY A 147 0.51 5.94 -5.01
N GLU A 148 1.25 6.47 -4.04
CA GLU A 148 1.74 5.72 -2.89
C GLU A 148 1.64 6.56 -1.63
N VAL A 149 1.33 5.92 -0.50
CA VAL A 149 1.57 6.51 0.82
C VAL A 149 2.97 6.10 1.26
N ARG A 150 3.86 7.07 1.42
CA ARG A 150 5.27 6.89 1.78
C ARG A 150 5.55 7.45 3.18
N PHE A 151 6.73 7.13 3.69
CA PHE A 151 7.23 7.67 4.95
C PHE A 151 8.53 8.43 4.68
N ARG A 152 8.55 9.73 4.96
CA ARG A 152 9.73 10.59 4.85
C ARG A 152 10.42 10.63 6.21
N VAL A 153 11.59 10.01 6.33
CA VAL A 153 12.44 10.05 7.53
C VAL A 153 13.12 11.42 7.64
N VAL A 154 13.02 12.02 8.82
CA VAL A 154 13.71 13.25 9.19
C VAL A 154 14.95 12.85 9.97
N ARG A 155 16.09 13.48 9.63
CA ARG A 155 17.34 13.22 10.33
C ARG A 155 17.30 13.83 11.73
N PRO A 156 17.90 13.22 12.76
CA PRO A 156 17.87 13.74 14.12
C PRO A 156 18.32 15.20 14.23
N GLU A 157 19.33 15.61 13.46
CA GLU A 157 19.83 16.99 13.40
C GLU A 157 18.86 17.99 12.76
N ASP A 158 17.91 17.52 11.96
CA ASP A 158 16.92 18.33 11.26
C ASP A 158 15.57 18.40 12.03
N SER A 159 15.42 17.67 13.15
CA SER A 159 14.15 17.57 13.90
C SER A 159 13.70 18.88 14.56
N SER A 160 14.62 19.84 14.76
CA SER A 160 14.31 21.17 15.29
C SER A 160 13.94 22.19 14.21
N LEU A 161 14.11 21.84 12.93
CA LEU A 161 13.79 22.73 11.81
C LEU A 161 12.27 22.86 11.63
N PRO A 162 11.79 23.95 11.00
CA PRO A 162 10.40 24.04 10.58
C PRO A 162 9.96 22.82 9.76
N THR A 163 8.74 22.35 9.95
CA THR A 163 8.23 21.10 9.35
C THR A 163 8.49 20.99 7.85
N ARG A 164 8.29 22.07 7.10
CA ARG A 164 8.52 22.10 5.65
C ARG A 164 9.99 21.86 5.30
N GLU A 165 10.91 22.46 6.04
CA GLU A 165 12.35 22.30 5.83
C GLU A 165 12.79 20.88 6.22
N ALA A 166 12.38 20.40 7.40
CA ALA A 166 12.65 19.04 7.87
C ALA A 166 12.15 17.98 6.87
N PHE A 167 10.94 18.17 6.32
CA PHE A 167 10.40 17.29 5.27
C PHE A 167 11.20 17.34 3.96
N SER A 168 11.65 18.53 3.56
CA SER A 168 12.41 18.71 2.32
C SER A 168 13.82 18.10 2.38
N ARG A 169 14.47 18.17 3.54
CA ARG A 169 15.82 17.62 3.80
C ARG A 169 15.80 16.13 4.18
N GLY A 170 14.64 15.63 4.58
CA GLY A 170 14.44 14.22 4.88
C GLY A 170 14.55 13.32 3.65
N SER A 171 14.66 12.02 3.89
CA SER A 171 14.74 10.99 2.85
C SER A 171 13.57 10.00 2.95
N ASP A 172 13.17 9.40 1.83
CA ASP A 172 12.14 8.35 1.90
C ASP A 172 12.69 7.11 2.60
N LEU A 173 11.89 6.53 3.49
CA LEU A 173 12.20 5.27 4.14
C LEU A 173 12.42 4.19 3.09
N THR A 174 13.50 3.42 3.20
CA THR A 174 13.84 2.34 2.26
C THR A 174 13.55 0.97 2.87
N LEU A 175 13.10 0.02 2.07
CA LEU A 175 12.90 -1.40 2.40
C LEU A 175 14.20 -2.21 2.45
N ASP A 176 15.25 -1.79 1.76
CA ASP A 176 16.58 -2.40 1.80
C ASP A 176 17.66 -1.39 1.38
N HIS A 177 18.93 -1.78 1.50
CA HIS A 177 20.09 -0.96 1.13
C HIS A 177 20.18 -0.64 -0.38
N ARG A 178 19.26 -1.14 -1.21
CA ARG A 178 19.29 -1.01 -2.68
C ARG A 178 18.24 -0.04 -3.19
N HIS A 179 17.96 1.01 -2.42
CA HIS A 179 17.05 2.12 -2.76
C HIS A 179 15.59 1.69 -3.05
N ASN A 180 15.16 0.50 -2.64
CA ASN A 180 13.74 0.17 -2.72
C ASN A 180 12.99 1.02 -1.71
N LEU A 181 12.13 1.92 -2.15
CA LEU A 181 11.37 2.77 -1.25
C LEU A 181 10.29 1.96 -0.52
N TRP A 182 10.10 2.25 0.76
CA TRP A 182 8.92 1.82 1.50
C TRP A 182 7.75 2.71 1.10
N GLY A 183 6.68 2.05 0.67
CA GLY A 183 5.44 2.71 0.30
C GLY A 183 4.28 1.73 0.30
N VAL A 184 3.08 2.25 0.56
CA VAL A 184 1.83 1.51 0.39
C VAL A 184 1.15 2.05 -0.86
N HIS A 185 1.21 1.27 -1.92
CA HIS A 185 0.60 1.61 -3.20
C HIS A 185 -0.91 1.87 -3.07
N LEU A 186 -1.45 2.81 -3.84
CA LEU A 186 -2.83 3.30 -3.71
C LEU A 186 -3.87 2.18 -3.88
N THR A 187 -3.64 1.24 -4.79
CA THR A 187 -4.47 0.04 -4.95
C THR A 187 -4.52 -0.85 -3.69
N VAL A 188 -3.45 -0.85 -2.89
CA VAL A 188 -3.41 -1.53 -1.58
C VAL A 188 -4.10 -0.68 -0.52
N VAL A 189 -3.90 0.64 -0.54
CA VAL A 189 -4.59 1.59 0.34
C VAL A 189 -6.09 1.44 0.23
N LEU A 190 -6.62 1.48 -1.01
CA LEU A 190 -8.04 1.33 -1.30
C LEU A 190 -8.62 0.04 -0.69
N ARG A 191 -7.90 -1.07 -0.81
CA ARG A 191 -8.39 -2.40 -0.39
C ARG A 191 -8.20 -2.72 1.09
N LYS A 192 -7.08 -2.29 1.68
CA LYS A 192 -6.65 -2.74 3.01
C LYS A 192 -6.62 -1.63 4.04
N TYR A 193 -6.65 -0.38 3.61
CA TYR A 193 -6.53 0.79 4.47
C TYR A 193 -7.65 1.78 4.19
N PRO A 194 -8.93 1.40 4.43
CA PRO A 194 -10.08 2.26 4.15
C PRO A 194 -10.03 3.58 4.93
N VAL A 195 -9.37 3.59 6.09
CA VAL A 195 -9.13 4.81 6.88
C VAL A 195 -8.19 5.77 6.15
N ILE A 196 -7.09 5.27 5.60
CA ILE A 196 -6.13 6.07 4.82
C ILE A 196 -6.78 6.52 3.52
N TRP A 197 -7.55 5.66 2.85
CA TRP A 197 -8.31 6.03 1.65
C TRP A 197 -9.28 7.19 1.91
N ARG A 198 -10.13 7.09 2.94
CA ARG A 198 -11.02 8.20 3.34
C ARG A 198 -10.23 9.45 3.70
N LYS A 199 -9.06 9.29 4.33
CA LYS A 199 -8.20 10.42 4.66
C LYS A 199 -7.75 11.17 3.40
N LEU A 200 -7.28 10.46 2.37
CA LEU A 200 -6.86 11.05 1.09
C LEU A 200 -8.00 11.85 0.41
N ILE A 201 -9.24 11.33 0.50
CA ILE A 201 -10.42 12.02 -0.05
C ILE A 201 -10.78 13.25 0.80
N SER A 202 -10.87 13.10 2.12
CA SER A 202 -11.27 14.20 3.02
C SER A 202 -10.25 15.35 3.09
N ASP A 203 -8.98 15.07 2.79
CA ASP A 203 -7.94 16.10 2.66
C ASP A 203 -7.98 16.81 1.30
N GLY A 204 -8.76 16.32 0.33
CA GLY A 204 -8.82 16.86 -1.03
C GLY A 204 -7.66 16.44 -1.93
N ILE A 205 -6.80 15.52 -1.46
CA ILE A 205 -5.66 14.99 -2.22
C ILE A 205 -6.17 14.15 -3.40
N ILE A 206 -7.23 13.37 -3.17
CA ILE A 206 -7.93 12.63 -4.22
C ILE A 206 -9.37 13.18 -4.29
N PRO A 207 -9.72 13.90 -5.38
CA PRO A 207 -11.08 14.40 -5.57
C PRO A 207 -12.11 13.26 -5.58
N PRO A 208 -13.35 13.46 -5.08
CA PRO A 208 -14.37 12.41 -5.05
C PRO A 208 -14.68 11.76 -6.41
N SER A 209 -14.67 12.55 -7.49
CA SER A 209 -14.85 12.04 -8.87
C SER A 209 -13.77 11.02 -9.24
N ARG A 210 -12.52 11.35 -8.93
CA ARG A 210 -11.36 10.47 -9.17
C ARG A 210 -11.34 9.27 -8.23
N ALA A 211 -11.82 9.42 -7.00
CA ALA A 211 -11.98 8.30 -6.09
C ALA A 211 -12.95 7.25 -6.65
N ALA A 212 -14.11 7.68 -7.18
CA ALA A 212 -15.08 6.80 -7.81
C ALA A 212 -14.52 6.08 -9.05
N GLU A 213 -13.73 6.78 -9.87
CA GLU A 213 -13.02 6.19 -11.01
C GLU A 213 -12.05 5.09 -10.55
N LEU A 214 -11.18 5.39 -9.57
CA LEU A 214 -10.21 4.43 -9.02
C LEU A 214 -10.89 3.21 -8.38
N GLU A 215 -12.03 3.41 -7.72
CA GLU A 215 -12.86 2.33 -7.18
C GLU A 215 -13.46 1.45 -8.27
N GLY A 216 -13.81 2.01 -9.43
CA GLY A 216 -14.24 1.28 -10.61
C GLY A 216 -13.11 0.50 -11.29
N LEU A 217 -11.90 1.06 -11.30
CA LEU A 217 -10.73 0.46 -11.95
C LEU A 217 -10.15 -0.72 -11.15
N VAL A 218 -10.14 -0.65 -9.82
CA VAL A 218 -9.50 -1.66 -8.97
C VAL A 218 -10.37 -2.92 -8.87
N PRO A 219 -9.92 -4.08 -9.39
CA PRO A 219 -10.70 -5.30 -9.30
C PRO A 219 -10.98 -5.68 -7.85
N LYS A 220 -12.25 -5.92 -7.52
CA LYS A 220 -12.68 -6.38 -6.18
C LYS A 220 -11.94 -7.64 -5.72
N HIS A 221 -11.48 -8.45 -6.67
CA HIS A 221 -10.86 -9.76 -6.44
C HIS A 221 -9.37 -9.87 -6.82
N LEU A 222 -8.60 -8.80 -6.68
CA LEU A 222 -7.14 -8.87 -6.80
C LEU A 222 -6.55 -9.93 -5.83
N ARG A 223 -6.22 -11.13 -6.34
CA ARG A 223 -5.66 -12.21 -5.53
C ARG A 223 -4.17 -11.95 -5.26
N GLY A 224 -3.76 -12.15 -4.00
CA GLY A 224 -2.36 -12.09 -3.59
C GLY A 224 -1.79 -10.67 -3.46
N ARG A 225 -0.50 -10.60 -3.15
CA ARG A 225 0.28 -9.35 -3.18
C ARG A 225 0.72 -9.15 -4.62
N SER A 226 0.06 -8.26 -5.34
CA SER A 226 0.50 -7.91 -6.69
C SER A 226 1.51 -6.76 -6.59
N ARG A 227 2.61 -6.86 -7.33
CA ARG A 227 3.47 -5.69 -7.56
C ARG A 227 2.78 -4.83 -8.60
N VAL A 228 2.66 -3.54 -8.35
CA VAL A 228 2.13 -2.61 -9.33
C VAL A 228 3.29 -2.03 -10.13
N LEU A 229 3.14 -2.02 -11.45
CA LEU A 229 4.06 -1.42 -12.41
C LEU A 229 3.30 -0.33 -13.16
N ASP A 230 3.89 0.85 -13.22
CA ASP A 230 3.35 1.98 -13.97
C ASP A 230 3.59 1.78 -15.47
N SER A 231 4.79 1.35 -15.85
CA SER A 231 5.09 0.85 -17.20
C SER A 231 5.59 -0.60 -17.20
N ILE A 232 5.28 -1.34 -18.27
CA ILE A 232 5.86 -2.68 -18.54
C ILE A 232 7.35 -2.62 -18.86
N THR A 233 7.82 -1.46 -19.31
CA THR A 233 9.23 -1.22 -19.67
C THR A 233 10.07 -0.89 -18.43
N ASP A 234 9.43 -0.53 -17.32
CA ASP A 234 10.16 -0.17 -16.11
C ASP A 234 10.80 -1.42 -15.51
N PRO A 235 12.12 -1.39 -15.24
CA PRO A 235 12.79 -2.52 -14.63
C PRO A 235 12.21 -2.76 -13.23
N PHE A 236 11.85 -4.01 -12.96
CA PHE A 236 11.37 -4.41 -11.64
C PHE A 236 12.13 -5.62 -11.10
N ILE A 237 12.36 -5.59 -9.78
CA ILE A 237 12.99 -6.70 -9.07
C ILE A 237 11.91 -7.67 -8.62
N LEU A 238 11.99 -8.93 -9.06
CA LEU A 238 11.09 -9.96 -8.60
C LEU A 238 11.78 -10.93 -7.64
N GLY A 239 11.27 -10.98 -6.41
CA GLY A 239 11.70 -11.96 -5.41
C GLY A 239 11.10 -13.33 -5.74
N LEU A 240 11.93 -14.25 -6.23
CA LEU A 240 11.51 -15.61 -6.63
C LEU A 240 11.58 -16.63 -5.49
N ALA A 241 12.04 -16.24 -4.31
CA ALA A 241 12.27 -17.12 -3.16
C ALA A 241 10.98 -17.67 -2.52
N MET A 242 9.80 -17.41 -3.10
CA MET A 242 8.51 -17.89 -2.58
C MET A 242 8.12 -19.18 -3.32
N GLU A 243 8.35 -20.34 -2.70
CA GLU A 243 7.95 -21.65 -3.26
C GLU A 243 6.44 -21.81 -3.44
N THR A 244 5.60 -20.93 -2.85
CA THR A 244 4.15 -21.16 -2.74
C THR A 244 3.26 -20.13 -3.43
N THR A 245 3.78 -19.02 -3.97
CA THR A 245 2.93 -18.00 -4.63
C THR A 245 3.49 -17.53 -5.96
N LYS A 246 2.76 -17.83 -7.04
CA LYS A 246 3.05 -17.29 -8.38
C LYS A 246 3.01 -15.76 -8.32
N PRO A 247 4.09 -15.06 -8.66
CA PRO A 247 4.12 -13.61 -8.61
C PRO A 247 3.05 -13.02 -9.53
N CYS A 248 2.21 -12.15 -8.98
CA CYS A 248 1.21 -11.40 -9.72
C CYS A 248 1.73 -9.97 -9.93
N VAL A 249 1.58 -9.47 -11.15
CA VAL A 249 1.92 -8.11 -11.52
C VAL A 249 0.64 -7.41 -11.95
N LEU A 250 0.45 -6.19 -11.45
CA LEU A 250 -0.58 -5.28 -11.92
C LEU A 250 0.10 -4.23 -12.78
N ILE A 251 -0.29 -4.15 -14.03
CA ILE A 251 0.21 -3.17 -14.98
C ILE A 251 -0.84 -2.08 -15.08
N LEU A 252 -0.43 -0.86 -14.81
CA LEU A 252 -1.25 0.33 -15.00
C LEU A 252 -1.18 0.71 -16.49
N ARG A 253 -2.32 0.96 -17.13
CA ARG A 253 -2.40 1.54 -18.47
C ARG A 253 -3.46 2.62 -18.47
N SER A 254 -3.36 3.57 -19.39
CA SER A 254 -4.36 4.64 -19.58
C SER A 254 -5.79 4.10 -19.72
N GLU A 255 -5.95 2.92 -20.31
CA GLU A 255 -7.25 2.26 -20.53
C GLU A 255 -7.74 1.42 -19.32
N GLY A 256 -6.90 1.23 -18.30
CA GLY A 256 -7.30 0.54 -17.06
C GLY A 256 -6.20 -0.32 -16.42
N LEU A 257 -6.61 -1.12 -15.44
CA LEU A 257 -5.72 -1.99 -14.67
C LEU A 257 -5.66 -3.40 -15.26
N PHE A 258 -4.46 -3.82 -15.68
CA PHE A 258 -4.22 -5.15 -16.24
C PHE A 258 -3.54 -6.04 -15.20
N GLN A 259 -4.23 -7.08 -14.75
CA GLN A 259 -3.61 -8.09 -13.90
C GLN A 259 -3.01 -9.19 -14.77
N SER A 260 -1.69 -9.36 -14.69
CA SER A 260 -1.00 -10.48 -15.32
C SER A 260 -0.31 -11.36 -14.28
N ARG A 261 -0.31 -12.67 -14.51
CA ARG A 261 0.52 -13.60 -13.75
C ARG A 261 1.80 -13.81 -14.52
N LEU A 262 2.93 -13.60 -13.86
CA LEU A 262 4.20 -13.89 -14.48
C LEU A 262 4.47 -15.39 -14.37
N HIS A 263 4.47 -16.06 -15.51
CA HIS A 263 4.84 -17.47 -15.62
C HIS A 263 6.33 -17.54 -15.96
N LEU A 264 7.17 -17.63 -14.93
CA LEU A 264 8.61 -17.84 -15.11
C LEU A 264 8.90 -19.34 -15.07
N ASN A 265 9.15 -19.95 -16.22
CA ASN A 265 9.65 -21.32 -16.32
C ASN A 265 11.17 -21.29 -16.15
N LEU A 266 11.62 -21.33 -14.90
CA LEU A 266 13.05 -21.44 -14.59
C LEU A 266 13.36 -22.93 -14.43
N GLY A 267 14.12 -23.50 -15.37
CA GLY A 267 14.37 -24.95 -15.50
C GLY A 267 14.95 -25.64 -14.25
N ARG A 268 15.41 -24.87 -13.27
CA ARG A 268 15.57 -25.20 -11.84
C ARG A 268 15.40 -23.88 -11.06
N PRO A 269 14.87 -23.86 -9.82
CA PRO A 269 14.76 -22.61 -9.07
C PRO A 269 16.14 -22.02 -8.84
N PRO A 270 16.50 -20.87 -9.46
CA PRO A 270 17.75 -20.22 -9.12
C PRO A 270 17.64 -19.74 -7.68
N ARG A 271 18.64 -20.05 -6.85
CA ARG A 271 18.85 -19.35 -5.58
C ARG A 271 19.31 -17.92 -5.93
N GLY A 272 18.39 -17.00 -6.15
CA GLY A 272 18.73 -15.63 -6.57
C GLY A 272 17.54 -14.72 -6.90
N ARG A 273 17.81 -13.43 -7.16
CA ARG A 273 16.86 -12.44 -7.69
C ARG A 273 17.03 -12.36 -9.22
N VAL A 274 15.94 -12.16 -9.97
CA VAL A 274 15.97 -11.91 -11.42
C VAL A 274 15.49 -10.48 -11.68
N ILE A 275 16.23 -9.74 -12.51
CA ILE A 275 15.78 -8.48 -13.09
C ILE A 275 15.09 -8.84 -14.40
N SER A 276 13.84 -8.43 -14.56
CA SER A 276 13.07 -8.68 -15.78
C SER A 276 12.59 -7.35 -16.35
N GLY A 277 12.77 -7.18 -17.66
CA GLY A 277 12.04 -6.22 -18.48
C GLY A 277 11.12 -6.98 -19.42
N ILE A 278 9.92 -6.47 -19.69
CA ILE A 278 9.05 -7.00 -20.74
C ILE A 278 9.33 -6.14 -21.98
N GLY A 279 10.08 -6.72 -22.94
CA GLY A 279 10.33 -6.12 -24.26
C GLY A 279 9.21 -6.41 -25.25
#